data_AF-A0A1J4UJE0-F1
#
_entry.id   AF-A0A1J4UJE0-F1
#
_cell.length_a   1.000
_cell.length_b   1.000
_cell.length_c   1.000
_cell.angle_alpha   90.00
_cell.angle_beta   90.00
_cell.angle_gamma   90.00
#
_symmetry.space_group_name_H-M   'P 1'
#
loop_
_entity.id
_entity.type
_entity.pdbx_description
1 polymer ?
#
loop_
_entity_poly.entity_id
_entity_poly.type
_entity_poly.pdbx_seq_one_letter_code
_entity_poly.pdbx_strand_id
1 'polypeptide(L)' 'MPETRKKLALLKGSERETYGAVIEKLMALVPSRDEEGDYTDAFRIGLLNARLDLHRGRGIPLSDVKKSLGL' A
#
# COMPACT_ATOMS: atom_id res chain seq x y z
N MET A 1 15.37 -8.47 13.16
CA MET A 1 15.18 -7.88 11.81
C MET A 1 15.81 -8.64 10.61
N PRO A 2 16.43 -9.84 10.69
CA PRO A 2 16.91 -10.55 9.49
C PRO A 2 15.80 -10.91 8.47
N GLU A 3 14.64 -11.31 8.98
CA GLU A 3 13.49 -11.72 8.15
C GLU A 3 12.91 -10.58 7.32
N THR A 4 12.84 -9.37 7.88
CA THR A 4 12.41 -8.17 7.14
C THR A 4 13.33 -7.88 5.96
N ARG A 5 14.65 -8.02 6.15
CA ARG A 5 15.63 -7.81 5.07
C ARG A 5 15.51 -8.86 3.97
N LYS A 6 15.29 -10.14 4.32
CA LYS A 6 15.06 -11.20 3.34
C LYS A 6 13.81 -10.94 2.50
N LYS A 7 12.69 -10.57 3.15
CA LYS A 7 11.44 -10.23 2.46
C LYS A 7 11.60 -9.05 1.50
N LEU A 8 12.34 -8.02 1.92
CA LEU A 8 12.64 -6.86 1.05
C LEU A 8 13.59 -7.23 -0.09
N ALA A 9 14.54 -8.14 0.12
CA ALA A 9 15.43 -8.61 -0.94
C ALA A 9 14.68 -9.34 -2.07
N LEU A 10 13.59 -10.04 -1.76
CA LEU A 10 12.72 -10.67 -2.77
C LEU A 10 12.01 -9.65 -3.68
N LEU A 11 11.84 -8.41 -3.21
CA LEU A 11 11.21 -7.33 -3.99
C LEU A 11 12.19 -6.58 -4.89
N LYS A 12 13.50 -6.81 -4.71
CA LYS A 12 14.53 -6.23 -5.57
C LYS A 12 14.56 -6.99 -6.89
N GLY A 13 14.48 -6.26 -8.01
CA GLY A 13 14.71 -6.79 -9.36
C GLY A 13 16.19 -7.01 -9.70
N SER A 14 17.12 -6.51 -8.88
CA SER A 14 18.55 -6.80 -9.01
C SER A 14 19.30 -6.62 -7.69
N GLU A 15 20.50 -7.21 -7.56
CA GLU A 15 21.35 -7.05 -6.38
C GLU A 15 21.77 -5.59 -6.11
N ARG A 16 21.87 -4.78 -7.17
CA ARG A 16 22.27 -3.36 -7.08
C ARG A 16 21.12 -2.43 -6.71
N GLU A 17 19.89 -2.89 -6.78
CA GLU A 17 18.73 -2.07 -6.44
C GLU A 17 18.74 -1.72 -4.94
N THR A 18 18.53 -0.44 -4.62
CA THR A 18 18.46 -0.01 -3.22
C THR A 18 17.08 -0.29 -2.65
N TYR A 19 16.96 -0.43 -1.33
CA TYR A 19 15.64 -0.54 -0.71
C TYR A 19 14.78 0.72 -0.95
N GLY A 20 15.41 1.90 -1.06
CA GLY A 20 14.73 3.14 -1.44
C GLY A 20 14.09 3.03 -2.82
N ALA A 21 14.79 2.50 -3.82
CA ALA A 21 14.25 2.30 -5.16
C ALA A 21 13.05 1.34 -5.18
N VAL A 22 13.07 0.28 -4.35
CA VAL A 22 11.91 -0.62 -4.18
C VAL A 22 10.72 0.14 -3.57
N ILE A 23 10.96 0.96 -2.54
CA ILE A 23 9.91 1.77 -1.91
C ILE A 23 9.32 2.77 -2.91
N GLU A 24 10.16 3.46 -3.68
CA GLU A 24 9.73 4.39 -4.73
C GLU A 24 8.87 3.69 -5.79
N LYS A 25 9.25 2.50 -6.24
CA LYS A 25 8.45 1.68 -7.16
C LYS A 25 7.09 1.32 -6.58
N LEU A 26 7.03 0.91 -5.31
CA LEU A 26 5.76 0.60 -4.65
C LEU A 26 4.89 1.86 -4.52
N MET A 27 5.47 3.00 -4.19
CA MET A 27 4.77 4.28 -4.11
C MET A 27 4.27 4.76 -5.48
N ALA A 28 5.00 4.46 -6.57
CA ALA A 28 4.57 4.77 -7.93
C ALA A 28 3.29 4.02 -8.36
N LEU A 29 2.97 2.89 -7.72
CA LEU A 29 1.71 2.18 -7.95
C LEU A 29 0.51 2.83 -7.24
N VAL A 30 0.78 3.73 -6.28
CA VAL A 30 -0.25 4.48 -5.58
C VAL A 30 -0.54 5.76 -6.35
N PRO A 31 -1.80 6.00 -6.76
CA PRO A 31 -2.19 7.25 -7.40
C PRO A 31 -1.74 8.45 -6.57
N SER A 32 -1.42 9.55 -7.24
CA SER A 32 -1.04 10.80 -6.59
C SER A 32 -2.18 11.80 -6.49
N ARG A 33 -3.29 11.57 -7.18
CA ARG A 33 -4.46 12.46 -7.24
C ARG A 33 -5.69 11.76 -7.77
N ASP A 34 -6.85 12.37 -7.58
CA ASP A 34 -8.11 12.07 -8.27
C ASP A 34 -8.83 13.36 -8.71
N GLU A 35 -10.17 13.29 -8.86
CA GLU A 35 -11.02 14.42 -9.22
C GLU A 35 -11.11 15.47 -8.09
N GLU A 36 -10.84 15.10 -6.83
CA GLU A 36 -10.88 15.99 -5.67
C GLU A 36 -9.56 16.71 -5.42
N GLY A 37 -8.44 16.20 -5.97
CA GLY A 37 -7.14 16.87 -5.96
C GLY A 37 -5.98 15.95 -5.66
N ASP A 38 -4.86 16.54 -5.24
CA ASP A 38 -3.64 15.81 -4.93
C ASP A 38 -3.72 15.10 -3.56
N TYR A 39 -3.17 13.89 -3.50
CA TYR A 39 -3.12 13.09 -2.29
C TYR A 39 -1.94 13.47 -1.42
N THR A 40 -2.19 13.59 -0.12
CA THR A 40 -1.10 13.69 0.87
C THR A 40 -0.32 12.38 0.95
N ASP A 41 0.94 12.45 1.36
CA ASP A 41 1.77 11.25 1.55
C ASP A 41 1.13 10.28 2.57
N ALA A 42 0.54 10.80 3.64
CA ALA A 42 -0.17 10.01 4.63
C ALA A 42 -1.35 9.23 4.01
N PHE A 43 -2.13 9.87 3.14
CA PHE A 43 -3.23 9.23 2.44
C PHE A 43 -2.74 8.13 1.49
N ARG A 44 -1.66 8.39 0.74
CA ARG A 44 -1.05 7.42 -0.17
C ARG A 44 -0.52 6.19 0.57
N ILE A 45 0.10 6.39 1.74
CA ILE A 45 0.51 5.28 2.62
C ILE A 45 -0.71 4.48 3.08
N GLY A 46 -1.81 5.15 3.45
CA GLY A 46 -3.08 4.51 3.79
C GLY A 46 -3.63 3.63 2.65
N LEU A 47 -3.64 4.15 1.42
CA LEU A 47 -4.06 3.40 0.23
C LEU A 47 -3.19 2.17 -0.03
N LEU A 48 -1.87 2.30 0.12
CA LEU A 48 -0.95 1.16 -0.03
C LEU A 48 -1.24 0.08 1.01
N ASN A 49 -1.42 0.46 2.28
CA ASN A 49 -1.76 -0.47 3.34
C ASN A 49 -3.11 -1.17 3.09
N ALA A 50 -4.13 -0.42 2.65
CA ALA A 50 -5.43 -0.99 2.30
C ALA A 50 -5.33 -2.04 1.18
N ARG A 51 -4.51 -1.81 0.15
CA ARG A 51 -4.27 -2.80 -0.91
C ARG A 51 -3.55 -4.05 -0.40
N LEU A 52 -2.58 -3.89 0.49
CA LEU A 52 -1.91 -5.02 1.14
C LEU A 52 -2.87 -5.83 2.02
N ASP A 53 -3.81 -5.16 2.69
CA ASP A 53 -4.83 -5.79 3.51
C ASP A 53 -5.81 -6.60 2.66
N LEU A 54 -6.29 -6.04 1.55
CA LEU A 54 -7.11 -6.77 0.58
C LEU A 54 -6.38 -8.01 0.05
N HIS A 55 -5.11 -7.88 -0.32
CA HIS A 55 -4.31 -9.03 -0.78
C HIS A 55 -4.13 -10.11 0.30
N ARG A 56 -4.11 -9.73 1.59
CA ARG A 56 -4.05 -10.64 2.74
C ARG A 56 -5.41 -11.18 3.16
N GLY A 57 -6.49 -10.87 2.43
CA GLY A 57 -7.85 -11.25 2.81
C GLY A 57 -8.38 -10.52 4.05
N ARG A 58 -7.75 -9.40 4.45
CA ARG A 58 -8.14 -8.56 5.59
C ARG A 58 -9.06 -7.44 5.10
N GLY A 59 -10.29 -7.80 4.75
CA GLY A 59 -11.33 -6.86 4.35
C GLY A 59 -12.53 -6.91 5.29
N ILE A 60 -13.35 -5.85 5.26
CA ILE A 60 -14.65 -5.83 5.90
C ILE A 60 -15.72 -5.87 4.79
N PRO A 61 -16.77 -6.69 4.91
CA PRO A 61 -17.86 -6.70 3.95
C PRO A 61 -18.51 -5.32 3.82
N LEU A 62 -18.85 -4.92 2.59
CA LEU A 62 -19.50 -3.63 2.32
C LEU A 62 -20.78 -3.44 3.13
N SER A 63 -21.53 -4.52 3.37
CA SER A 63 -22.74 -4.51 4.21
C SER A 63 -22.47 -4.02 5.62
N ASP A 64 -21.33 -4.41 6.19
CA ASP A 64 -20.99 -4.12 7.58
C ASP A 64 -20.46 -2.69 7.70
N VAL A 65 -19.72 -2.24 6.69
CA VAL A 65 -19.33 -0.83 6.55
C VAL A 65 -20.56 0.07 6.45
N LYS A 66 -21.53 -0.25 5.58
CA LYS A 66 -22.77 0.52 5.45
C LYS A 66 -23.53 0.64 6.78
N LYS A 67 -23.71 -0.48 7.48
CA LYS A 67 -24.31 -0.49 8.83
C LYS A 67 -23.57 0.44 9.81
N SER A 68 -22.24 0.43 9.81
CA SER A 68 -21.45 1.30 10.69
C SER A 68 -21.57 2.80 10.38
N LEU A 69 -21.88 3.14 9.13
CA LEU A 69 -22.07 4.51 8.66
C LEU A 69 -23.53 4.98 8.72
N GLY A 70 -24.46 4.11 9.16
CA GLY A 70 -25.89 4.40 9.17
C GLY A 70 -26.52 4.49 7.79
N LEU A 71 -25.93 3.81 6.79
CA LEU A 71 -26.38 3.74 5.39
C LEU A 71 -27.08 2.42 5.05
#